data_AF-A0AAU4NK83-F1
#
_entry.id   AF-A0AAU4NK83-F1
#
_cell.length_a   1.000
_cell.length_b   1.000
_cell.length_c   1.000
_cell.angle_alpha   90.00
_cell.angle_beta   90.00
_cell.angle_gamma   90.00
#
_symmetry.space_group_name_H-M   'P 1'
#
loop_
_entity.id
_entity.type
_entity.pdbx_description
1 polymer ?
#
loop_
_entity_poly.entity_id
_entity_poly.type
_entity_poly.pdbx_seq_one_letter_code
_entity_poly.pdbx_strand_id
1 'polypeptide(L)'
;MTTVSSDSLVFLDGVSGTSPDVVRFSAADLSEAQSRYATLKAEHPGARVVVDIDVHIAADARTARREVLASDSKPRPGTLQYVGTASGLAGLVADIVTVDVADGVTLRPVVEQTRESVVRAITTEVVPALEVRRLRAS
;
A
#
# COMPACT_ATOMS: atom_id res chain seq x y z
N MET A 1 -15.39 4.21 -17.48
CA MET A 1 -15.74 4.54 -16.09
C MET A 1 -15.43 3.31 -15.25
N THR A 2 -14.19 3.16 -14.78
CA THR A 2 -13.75 1.96 -14.07
C THR A 2 -14.26 2.08 -12.64
N THR A 3 -15.27 1.28 -12.30
CA THR A 3 -15.79 1.19 -10.93
C THR A 3 -14.67 0.74 -10.00
N VAL A 4 -14.22 1.64 -9.13
CA VAL A 4 -13.31 1.29 -8.04
C VAL A 4 -14.12 0.39 -7.11
N SER A 5 -13.78 -0.90 -7.07
CA SER A 5 -14.46 -1.87 -6.21
C SER A 5 -14.37 -1.39 -4.76
N SER A 6 -15.50 -1.28 -4.06
CA SER A 6 -15.56 -0.79 -2.67
C SER A 6 -14.70 -1.61 -1.70
N ASP A 7 -14.27 -2.80 -2.12
CA ASP A 7 -13.46 -3.74 -1.35
C ASP A 7 -11.95 -3.68 -1.66
N SER A 8 -11.49 -2.72 -2.48
CA SER A 8 -10.08 -2.63 -2.91
C SER A 8 -9.12 -2.37 -1.74
N LEU A 9 -8.27 -3.34 -1.37
CA LEU A 9 -7.25 -3.17 -0.31
C LEU A 9 -6.13 -2.20 -0.71
N VAL A 10 -5.96 -1.93 -2.00
CA VAL A 10 -4.84 -1.18 -2.55
C VAL A 10 -5.35 0.01 -3.36
N PHE A 11 -4.87 1.20 -2.98
CA PHE A 11 -5.07 2.44 -3.71
C PHE A 11 -3.72 2.92 -4.26
N LEU A 12 -3.72 3.55 -5.44
CA LEU A 12 -2.52 4.20 -5.98
C LEU A 12 -2.60 5.71 -5.72
N ASP A 13 -1.51 6.29 -5.21
CA ASP A 13 -1.48 7.73 -4.94
C ASP A 13 -1.66 8.54 -6.24
N GLY A 14 -2.57 9.51 -6.23
CA GLY A 14 -2.93 10.32 -7.40
C GLY A 14 -4.06 9.76 -8.28
N VAL A 15 -4.68 8.64 -7.92
CA VAL A 15 -5.85 8.10 -8.63
C VAL A 15 -7.12 8.40 -7.83
N SER A 16 -7.90 9.38 -8.27
CA SER A 16 -9.18 9.74 -7.61
C SER A 16 -10.27 8.75 -7.98
N GLY A 17 -10.78 8.00 -7.00
CA GLY A 17 -12.04 7.26 -7.07
C GLY A 17 -13.07 7.91 -6.15
N THR A 18 -14.32 8.06 -6.62
CA THR A 18 -15.46 8.47 -5.78
C THR A 18 -15.93 7.29 -4.95
N SER A 19 -15.21 6.97 -3.86
CA SER A 19 -15.65 6.00 -2.84
C SER A 19 -16.16 6.75 -1.60
N PRO A 20 -17.10 6.15 -0.84
CA PRO A 20 -17.52 6.68 0.47
C PRO A 20 -16.30 6.83 1.41
N ASP A 21 -16.35 7.84 2.29
CA ASP A 21 -15.28 8.36 3.17
C ASP A 21 -14.05 7.44 3.30
N VAL A 22 -13.01 7.73 2.52
CA VAL A 22 -11.68 7.15 2.71
C VAL A 22 -10.85 8.12 3.53
N VAL A 23 -10.43 7.69 4.72
CA VAL A 23 -9.52 8.44 5.58
C VAL A 23 -8.11 7.91 5.32
N ARG A 24 -7.27 8.76 4.72
CA ARG A 24 -5.86 8.44 4.47
C ARG A 24 -4.98 8.99 5.58
N PHE A 25 -4.01 8.21 6.02
CA PHE A 25 -3.02 8.67 6.98
C PHE A 25 -1.64 8.07 6.69
N SER A 26 -0.59 8.73 7.16
CA SER A 26 0.78 8.21 7.12
C SER A 26 1.25 7.90 8.53
N ALA A 27 2.22 7.00 8.67
CA ALA A 27 2.86 6.64 9.93
C ALA A 27 4.32 6.26 9.68
N ALA A 28 5.21 6.50 10.65
CA ALA A 28 6.64 6.20 10.51
C ALA A 28 6.95 4.70 10.60
N ASP A 29 6.14 3.97 11.37
CA ASP A 29 6.27 2.53 11.59
C ASP A 29 4.91 1.86 11.85
N LEU A 30 4.90 0.53 11.93
CA LEU A 30 3.66 -0.25 12.12
C LEU A 30 3.02 -0.04 13.50
N SER A 31 3.81 0.28 14.53
CA SER A 31 3.29 0.54 15.87
C SER A 31 2.55 1.87 15.92
N GLU A 32 3.12 2.91 15.31
CA GLU A 32 2.44 4.20 15.13
C GLU A 32 1.19 4.00 14.25
N ALA A 33 1.30 3.21 13.18
CA ALA A 33 0.19 2.96 12.27
C ALA A 33 -1.00 2.32 12.99
N GLN A 34 -0.76 1.29 13.82
CA GLN A 34 -1.80 0.62 14.60
C GLN A 34 -2.50 1.56 15.59
N SER A 35 -1.73 2.37 16.31
CA SER A 35 -2.26 3.35 17.27
C SER A 35 -3.15 4.40 16.60
N ARG A 36 -2.69 4.93 15.45
CA ARG A 36 -3.44 5.91 14.67
C ARG A 36 -4.68 5.31 14.03
N TYR A 37 -4.59 4.09 13.53
CA TYR A 37 -5.73 3.38 12.97
C TYR A 37 -6.85 3.19 14.01
N ALA A 38 -6.52 2.74 15.22
CA ALA A 38 -7.51 2.58 16.28
C ALA A 38 -8.24 3.90 16.61
N THR A 39 -7.51 5.00 16.68
CA THR A 39 -8.07 6.35 16.91
C THR A 39 -8.98 6.77 15.74
N LEU A 40 -8.47 6.71 14.50
CA LEU A 40 -9.21 7.13 13.31
C LEU A 40 -10.45 6.27 13.06
N LYS A 41 -10.39 4.97 13.38
CA LYS A 41 -11.52 4.07 13.23
C LYS A 41 -12.63 4.38 14.25
N ALA A 42 -12.27 4.80 15.46
CA ALA A 42 -13.23 5.26 16.46
C ALA A 42 -13.87 6.62 16.09
N GLU A 43 -13.10 7.53 15.51
CA GLU A 43 -13.57 8.84 15.03
C GLU A 43 -14.45 8.72 13.77
N HIS A 44 -14.16 7.75 12.91
CA HIS A 44 -14.81 7.55 11.62
C HIS A 44 -15.30 6.10 11.43
N PRO A 45 -16.29 5.62 12.20
CA PRO A 45 -16.71 4.21 12.22
C PRO A 45 -17.25 3.68 10.89
N GLY A 46 -17.70 4.56 9.99
CA GLY A 46 -18.17 4.20 8.64
C GLY A 46 -17.13 4.42 7.53
N ALA A 47 -15.98 5.00 7.85
CA ALA A 47 -14.94 5.30 6.88
C ALA A 47 -13.98 4.11 6.71
N ARG A 48 -13.34 4.08 5.54
CA ARG A 48 -12.22 3.19 5.27
C ARG A 48 -10.92 3.89 5.58
N VAL A 49 -10.20 3.41 6.59
CA VAL A 49 -8.97 4.02 7.07
C VAL A 49 -7.79 3.30 6.44
N VAL A 50 -7.06 3.99 5.57
CA VAL A 50 -5.96 3.41 4.78
C VAL A 50 -4.64 4.10 5.08
N VAL A 51 -3.57 3.31 5.19
CA VAL A 51 -2.23 3.81 5.49
C VAL A 51 -1.40 4.04 4.22
N ASP A 52 -0.70 5.16 4.14
CA ASP A 52 0.21 5.46 3.03
C ASP A 52 1.52 4.68 3.17
N ILE A 53 1.96 4.08 2.06
CA ILE A 53 3.23 3.35 1.96
C ILE A 53 3.97 3.80 0.71
N ASP A 54 5.21 4.21 0.92
CA ASP A 54 6.18 4.48 -0.13
C ASP A 54 6.80 3.18 -0.61
N VAL A 55 6.69 2.87 -1.90
CA VAL A 55 7.07 1.57 -2.44
C VAL A 55 8.08 1.64 -3.56
N HIS A 56 8.95 0.64 -3.59
CA HIS A 56 9.71 0.26 -4.78
C HIS A 56 9.73 -1.26 -4.93
N ILE A 57 9.40 -1.74 -6.13
CA ILE A 57 9.30 -3.17 -6.44
C ILE A 57 10.19 -3.48 -7.63
N ALA A 58 10.95 -4.57 -7.51
CA ALA A 58 11.69 -5.17 -8.62
C ALA A 58 11.50 -6.69 -8.63
N ALA A 59 12.13 -7.37 -9.59
CA ALA A 59 12.10 -8.83 -9.71
C ALA A 59 12.65 -9.54 -8.46
N ASP A 60 13.60 -8.92 -7.78
CA ASP A 60 14.17 -9.41 -6.53
C ASP A 60 14.52 -8.24 -5.58
N ALA A 61 14.61 -8.54 -4.28
CA ALA A 61 14.85 -7.54 -3.25
C ALA A 61 16.23 -6.87 -3.33
N ARG A 62 17.24 -7.55 -3.90
CA ARG A 62 18.58 -6.97 -4.06
C ARG A 62 18.56 -5.93 -5.17
N THR A 63 17.88 -6.21 -6.28
CA THR A 63 17.68 -5.25 -7.38
C THR A 63 16.87 -4.05 -6.92
N ALA A 64 15.76 -4.26 -6.19
CA ALA A 64 14.95 -3.16 -5.67
C ALA A 64 15.76 -2.20 -4.77
N ARG A 65 16.56 -2.75 -3.84
CA ARG A 65 17.42 -1.93 -2.97
C ARG A 65 18.48 -1.16 -3.76
N ARG A 66 19.10 -1.80 -4.75
CA ARG A 66 20.09 -1.15 -5.62
C ARG A 66 19.49 0.02 -6.39
N GLU A 67 18.29 -0.14 -6.93
CA GLU A 67 17.61 0.90 -7.70
C GLU A 67 17.23 2.09 -6.82
N VAL A 68 16.70 1.84 -5.61
CA VAL A 68 16.43 2.92 -4.65
C VAL A 68 17.72 3.64 -4.23
N LEU A 69 18.81 2.90 -3.95
CA LEU A 69 20.11 3.48 -3.60
C LEU A 69 20.73 4.28 -4.75
N ALA A 70 20.51 3.86 -6.00
CA ALA A 70 21.00 4.55 -7.19
C ALA A 70 20.12 5.75 -7.57
N SER A 71 18.92 5.84 -7.04
CA SER A 71 18.02 6.98 -7.21
C SER A 71 18.27 8.03 -6.12
N ASP A 72 18.06 9.31 -6.44
CA ASP A 72 17.97 10.38 -5.44
C ASP A 72 16.60 10.40 -4.72
N SER A 73 15.83 9.31 -4.82
CA SER A 73 14.51 9.20 -4.25
C SER A 73 14.57 9.23 -2.72
N LYS A 74 13.83 10.17 -2.13
CA LYS A 74 13.64 10.24 -0.68
C LYS A 74 12.23 9.79 -0.33
N PRO A 75 12.06 8.81 0.57
CA PRO A 75 10.74 8.52 1.13
C PRO A 75 10.22 9.77 1.85
N ARG A 76 8.89 9.90 1.89
CA ARG A 76 8.21 10.96 2.65
C ARG A 76 8.56 10.77 4.13
N PRO A 77 9.01 11.83 4.83
CA PRO A 77 9.25 11.75 6.27
C PRO A 77 8.00 11.25 7.00
N GLY A 78 8.16 10.32 7.93
CA GLY A 78 7.04 9.76 8.70
C GLY A 78 6.07 8.92 7.87
N THR A 79 6.54 8.30 6.78
CA THR A 79 5.76 7.37 5.96
C THR A 79 6.44 6.01 5.90
N LEU A 80 5.66 4.94 6.02
CA LEU A 80 6.12 3.57 5.86
C LEU A 80 6.80 3.38 4.50
N GLN A 81 7.89 2.62 4.49
CA GLN A 81 8.60 2.30 3.26
C GLN A 81 8.67 0.79 3.03
N TYR A 82 8.39 0.36 1.81
CA TYR A 82 8.61 -1.00 1.35
C TYR A 82 9.53 -1.02 0.13
N VAL A 83 10.63 -1.78 0.21
CA VAL A 83 11.55 -2.01 -0.91
C VAL A 83 11.78 -3.51 -1.06
N GLY A 84 11.29 -4.09 -2.15
CA GLY A 84 11.32 -5.55 -2.30
C GLY A 84 10.65 -6.06 -3.58
N THR A 85 9.86 -7.12 -3.43
CA THR A 85 9.20 -7.83 -4.53
C THR A 85 7.68 -7.64 -4.47
N ALA A 86 6.99 -7.89 -5.58
CA ALA A 86 5.52 -7.84 -5.60
C ALA A 86 4.91 -8.86 -4.63
N SER A 87 5.49 -10.07 -4.57
CA SER A 87 5.05 -11.12 -3.66
C SER A 87 5.22 -10.74 -2.18
N GLY A 88 6.33 -10.10 -1.83
CA GLY A 88 6.58 -9.62 -0.48
C GLY A 88 5.66 -8.45 -0.09
N LEU A 89 5.38 -7.54 -1.03
CA LEU A 89 4.44 -6.46 -0.80
C LEU A 89 3.03 -7.00 -0.56
N ALA A 90 2.58 -7.97 -1.37
CA ALA A 90 1.27 -8.60 -1.17
C ALA A 90 1.16 -9.29 0.20
N GLY A 91 2.25 -9.90 0.69
CA GLY A 91 2.33 -10.44 2.05
C GLY A 91 2.16 -9.35 3.10
N LEU A 92 2.97 -8.28 3.01
CA LEU A 92 2.89 -7.16 3.94
C LEU A 92 1.50 -6.51 3.97
N VAL A 93 0.86 -6.30 2.82
CA VAL A 93 -0.49 -5.72 2.76
C VAL A 93 -1.51 -6.63 3.41
N ALA A 94 -1.41 -7.95 3.20
CA ALA A 94 -2.28 -8.91 3.87
C ALA A 94 -2.08 -8.89 5.40
N ASP A 95 -0.83 -8.81 5.87
CA ASP A 95 -0.51 -8.74 7.29
C ASP A 95 -1.06 -7.45 7.93
N ILE A 96 -0.87 -6.29 7.28
CA ILE A 96 -1.39 -4.99 7.74
C ILE A 96 -2.90 -5.04 7.98
N VAL A 97 -3.65 -5.67 7.07
CA VAL A 97 -5.10 -5.79 7.19
C VAL A 97 -5.47 -6.84 8.25
N THR A 98 -4.74 -7.95 8.31
CA THR A 98 -5.05 -9.06 9.24
C THR A 98 -4.82 -8.70 10.70
N VAL A 99 -3.83 -7.85 11.00
CA VAL A 99 -3.48 -7.42 12.36
C VAL A 99 -4.09 -6.07 12.75
N ASP A 100 -5.11 -5.62 12.01
CA ASP A 100 -5.83 -4.37 12.26
C ASP A 100 -4.89 -3.14 12.34
N VAL A 101 -3.96 -3.02 11.38
CA VAL A 101 -3.13 -1.82 11.22
C VAL A 101 -3.77 -0.82 10.26
N ALA A 102 -4.55 -1.29 9.28
CA ALA A 102 -5.37 -0.47 8.40
C ALA A 102 -6.42 -1.32 7.65
N ASP A 103 -7.50 -0.71 7.15
CA ASP A 103 -8.49 -1.35 6.26
C ASP A 103 -7.94 -1.58 4.83
N GLY A 104 -6.74 -1.05 4.55
CA GLY A 104 -6.08 -1.08 3.26
C GLY A 104 -4.87 -0.14 3.23
N VAL A 105 -4.23 -0.04 2.07
CA VAL A 105 -3.02 0.75 1.86
C VAL A 105 -3.15 1.66 0.66
N THR A 106 -2.53 2.83 0.73
CA THR A 106 -2.24 3.64 -0.45
C THR A 106 -0.77 3.53 -0.81
N LEU A 107 -0.47 3.08 -2.03
CA LEU A 107 0.89 2.85 -2.49
C LEU A 107 1.36 4.02 -3.36
N ARG A 108 2.55 4.54 -3.03
CA ARG A 108 3.23 5.55 -3.83
C ARG A 108 4.59 5.03 -4.33
N PRO A 109 4.77 4.85 -5.65
CA PRO A 109 6.08 4.59 -6.21
C PRO A 109 7.06 5.72 -5.90
N VAL A 110 8.23 5.40 -5.36
CA VAL A 110 9.24 6.41 -4.96
C VAL A 110 10.32 6.70 -6.01
N VAL A 111 10.55 5.78 -6.94
CA VAL A 111 11.53 5.93 -8.02
C VAL A 111 10.79 6.30 -9.29
N GLU A 112 10.98 7.54 -9.77
CA GLU A 112 10.20 8.07 -10.89
C GLU A 112 10.53 7.34 -12.21
N GLN A 113 11.80 6.99 -12.42
CA GLN A 113 12.28 6.32 -13.62
C GLN A 113 11.65 4.93 -13.82
N THR A 114 11.22 4.28 -12.74
CA THR A 114 10.62 2.94 -12.75
C THR A 114 9.15 2.97 -12.35
N ARG A 115 8.57 4.16 -12.16
CA ARG A 115 7.18 4.35 -11.68
C ARG A 115 6.17 3.53 -12.47
N GLU A 116 6.22 3.58 -13.79
CA GLU A 116 5.29 2.83 -14.65
C GLU A 116 5.43 1.31 -14.47
N SER A 117 6.67 0.83 -14.34
CA SER A 117 6.94 -0.59 -14.10
C SER A 117 6.45 -1.04 -12.72
N VAL A 118 6.62 -0.20 -11.70
CA VAL A 118 6.10 -0.45 -10.35
C VAL A 118 4.56 -0.46 -10.34
N VAL A 119 3.92 0.51 -10.99
CA VAL A 119 2.44 0.56 -11.13
C VAL A 119 1.92 -0.68 -11.87
N ARG A 120 2.60 -1.10 -12.95
CA ARG A 120 2.29 -2.34 -13.64
C ARG A 120 2.41 -3.54 -12.70
N ALA A 121 3.53 -3.71 -12.00
CA ALA A 121 3.71 -4.82 -11.06
C ALA A 121 2.63 -4.85 -9.96
N ILE A 122 2.22 -3.68 -9.44
CA ILE A 122 1.11 -3.59 -8.48
C ILE A 122 -0.18 -4.13 -9.09
N THR A 123 -0.54 -3.68 -10.28
CA THR A 123 -1.80 -4.06 -10.93
C THR A 123 -1.83 -5.49 -11.46
N THR A 124 -0.68 -6.03 -11.90
CA THR A 124 -0.60 -7.37 -12.51
C THR A 124 -0.16 -8.48 -11.56
N GLU A 125 0.47 -8.16 -10.42
CA GLU A 125 1.00 -9.16 -9.49
C GLU A 125 0.46 -8.96 -8.07
N VAL A 126 0.54 -7.74 -7.51
CA VAL A 126 0.15 -7.50 -6.10
C VAL A 126 -1.35 -7.65 -5.91
N VAL A 127 -2.16 -6.93 -6.70
CA VAL A 127 -3.62 -6.98 -6.60
C VAL A 127 -4.15 -8.41 -6.83
N PRO A 128 -3.78 -9.13 -7.91
CA PRO A 128 -4.21 -10.51 -8.08
C PRO A 128 -3.78 -11.44 -6.94
N ALA A 129 -2.58 -11.25 -6.38
CA ALA A 129 -2.10 -12.08 -5.28
C ALA A 129 -2.87 -11.83 -3.96
N LEU A 130 -3.47 -10.66 -3.77
CA LEU A 130 -4.35 -10.36 -2.65
C LEU A 130 -5.74 -10.98 -2.85
N GLU A 131 -6.29 -10.90 -4.06
CA GLU A 131 -7.58 -11.55 -4.40
C GLU A 131 -7.52 -13.06 -4.16
N VAL A 132 -6.46 -13.73 -4.63
CA VAL A 132 -6.26 -15.17 -4.40
C VAL A 132 -6.16 -15.52 -2.91
N ARG A 133 -5.57 -14.65 -2.08
CA ARG A 133 -5.48 -14.87 -0.63
C ARG A 133 -6.84 -14.73 0.05
N ARG A 134 -7.63 -13.73 -0.34
CA ARG A 134 -8.99 -13.54 0.17
C ARG A 134 -9.89 -14.74 -0.13
N LEU A 135 -9.83 -15.26 -1.36
CA LEU A 135 -10.56 -16.46 -1.75
C LEU A 135 -10.19 -17.71 -0.95
N ARG A 136 -9.03 -17.74 -0.29
CA ARG A 136 -8.61 -18.86 0.57
C ARG A 136 -9.00 -18.68 2.03
N ALA A 137 -9.32 -17.46 2.45
CA ALA A 137 -9.68 -17.11 3.81
C ALA A 137 -11.20 -17.13 4.06
N SER A 138 -11.99 -17.10 2.98
CA SER A 138 -13.46 -17.26 2.93
C SER A 138 -13.88 -18.72 2.84
#